data_AF-A0A970UXB7-F1
#
_entry.id   AF-A0A970UXB7-F1
#
_cell.length_a   1.000
_cell.length_b   1.000
_cell.length_c   1.000
_cell.angle_alpha   90.00
_cell.angle_beta   90.00
_cell.angle_gamma   90.00
#
_symmetry.space_group_name_H-M   'P 1'
#
loop_
_entity.id
_entity.type
_entity.pdbx_description
1 polymer ?
#
loop_
_entity_poly.entity_id
_entity_poly.type
_entity_poly.pdbx_seq_one_letter_code
_entity_poly.pdbx_strand_id
1 'polypeptide(L)' 'VIVLLALLSLGVKKIRLGPTLPAFLSPNVVQVLVDAYDLKPIETAEVDVPAMMAGG' A
#
# COMPACT_ATOMS: atom_id res chain seq x y z
N VAL A 1 -0.75 0.91 -12.44
CA VAL A 1 -0.41 2.21 -11.81
C VAL A 1 -1.60 3.17 -11.77
N ILE A 2 -2.31 3.40 -12.87
CA ILE A 2 -3.45 4.36 -12.89
C ILE A 2 -4.49 4.04 -11.82
N VAL A 3 -4.81 2.76 -11.62
CA VAL A 3 -5.79 2.32 -10.62
C VAL A 3 -5.30 2.65 -9.20
N LEU A 4 -4.02 2.43 -8.89
CA LEU A 4 -3.44 2.80 -7.60
C LEU A 4 -3.56 4.32 -7.37
N LEU A 5 -3.20 5.13 -8.36
CA LEU A 5 -3.32 6.59 -8.27
C LEU A 5 -4.78 7.05 -8.13
N ALA A 6 -5.72 6.40 -8.82
CA ALA A 6 -7.14 6.68 -8.67
C ALA A 6 -7.64 6.36 -7.26
N LEU A 7 -7.26 5.21 -6.70
CA LEU A 7 -7.61 4.84 -5.32
C LEU A 7 -7.02 5.82 -4.30
N LEU A 8 -5.76 6.24 -4.49
CA LEU A 8 -5.14 7.28 -3.66
C LEU A 8 -5.88 8.62 -3.81
N SER A 9 -6.27 9.01 -5.03
CA SER A 9 -7.06 10.24 -5.24
C SER A 9 -8.46 10.19 -4.61
N LEU A 10 -9.05 9.01 -4.50
CA LEU A 10 -10.33 8.78 -3.82
C LEU A 10 -10.16 8.71 -2.29
N GLY A 11 -8.94 8.80 -1.78
CA GLY A 11 -8.65 8.78 -0.34
C GLY A 11 -8.63 7.37 0.27
N VAL A 12 -8.51 6.32 -0.56
CA VAL A 12 -8.39 4.94 -0.06
C VAL A 12 -7.05 4.78 0.66
N LYS A 13 -7.10 4.25 1.89
CA LYS A 13 -5.94 4.02 2.76
C LYS A 13 -5.74 2.53 3.04
N LYS A 14 -4.64 2.17 3.70
CA LYS A 14 -4.30 0.79 4.10
C LYS A 14 -4.10 -0.15 2.90
N ILE A 15 -3.56 0.39 1.81
CA ILE A 15 -3.34 -0.37 0.59
C ILE A 15 -2.06 -1.21 0.78
N ARG A 16 -2.20 -2.52 0.62
CA ARG A 16 -1.06 -3.44 0.52
C ARG A 16 -0.57 -3.53 -0.92
N LEU A 17 0.72 -3.27 -1.15
CA LEU A 17 1.34 -3.22 -2.47
C LEU A 17 2.50 -4.23 -2.56
N GLY A 18 2.44 -5.15 -3.52
CA GLY A 18 3.45 -6.19 -3.69
C GLY A 18 3.29 -6.99 -4.99
N PRO A 19 4.21 -7.94 -5.30
CA PRO A 19 5.27 -8.46 -4.42
C PRO A 19 6.49 -7.56 -4.27
N THR A 20 6.68 -6.60 -5.16
CA THR A 20 7.75 -5.59 -5.07
C THR A 20 7.16 -4.21 -5.26
N LEU A 21 7.80 -3.21 -4.66
CA LEU A 21 7.43 -1.82 -4.90
C LEU A 21 7.79 -1.44 -6.34
N PRO A 22 6.94 -0.64 -7.02
CA PRO A 22 7.24 -0.18 -8.36
C PRO A 22 8.56 0.59 -8.42
N ALA A 23 9.44 0.22 -9.35
CA ALA A 23 10.80 0.78 -9.47
C ALA A 23 10.87 2.30 -9.72
N PHE A 24 9.76 2.92 -10.12
CA PHE A 24 9.66 4.37 -10.33
C PHE A 24 9.38 5.16 -9.04
N LEU A 25 9.04 4.48 -7.94
CA LEU A 25 8.86 5.13 -6.65
C LEU A 25 10.22 5.28 -5.97
N SER A 26 10.68 6.51 -5.85
CA SER A 26 11.85 6.80 -5.02
C SER A 26 11.52 6.59 -3.54
N PRO A 27 12.51 6.30 -2.68
CA PRO A 27 12.28 6.11 -1.25
C PRO A 27 11.51 7.26 -0.59
N ASN A 28 11.77 8.51 -1.01
CA ASN A 28 11.06 9.69 -0.50
C ASN A 28 9.58 9.68 -0.89
N VAL A 29 9.25 9.29 -2.13
CA VAL A 29 7.85 9.19 -2.58
C VAL A 29 7.15 8.06 -1.84
N VAL A 30 7.83 6.93 -1.62
CA VAL A 30 7.28 5.83 -0.81
C VAL A 30 6.94 6.30 0.60
N GLN A 31 7.84 7.03 1.27
CA GLN A 31 7.58 7.55 2.62
C GLN A 31 6.35 8.47 2.66
N VAL A 32 6.23 9.40 1.69
CA VAL A 32 5.04 10.26 1.60
C VAL A 32 3.75 9.44 1.42
N LEU A 33 3.80 8.35 0.63
CA LEU A 33 2.65 7.47 0.45
C LEU A 33 2.32 6.63 1.69
N VAL A 34 3.33 6.19 2.44
CA VAL A 34 3.18 5.50 3.73
C VAL A 34 2.52 6.44 4.73
N ASP A 35 3.05 7.66 4.90
CA ASP A 35 2.56 8.62 5.88
C ASP A 35 1.14 9.11 5.56
N ALA A 36 0.84 9.37 4.28
CA ALA A 36 -0.46 9.93 3.88
C ALA A 36 -1.57 8.87 3.76
N TYR A 37 -1.24 7.66 3.31
CA TYR A 37 -2.22 6.64 2.91
C TYR A 37 -2.08 5.30 3.65
N ASP A 38 -1.18 5.18 4.62
CA ASP A 38 -0.89 3.93 5.34
C ASP A 38 -0.55 2.79 4.35
N LEU A 39 0.24 3.12 3.32
CA LEU A 39 0.70 2.16 2.31
C LEU A 39 1.61 1.11 2.97
N LYS A 40 1.35 -0.17 2.73
CA LYS A 40 2.11 -1.28 3.31
C LYS A 40 2.65 -2.22 2.22
N PRO A 41 3.87 -2.74 2.33
CA PRO A 41 4.28 -3.89 1.53
C PRO A 41 3.45 -5.12 1.92
N ILE A 42 3.35 -6.11 1.04
CA ILE A 42 2.82 -7.43 1.41
C ILE A 42 3.85 -8.19 2.25
N GLU A 43 3.39 -9.02 3.17
CA GLU A 43 4.20 -9.94 3.95
C GLU A 43 3.89 -11.40 3.56
N THR A 44 3.70 -12.29 4.53
CA THR A 44 3.25 -13.66 4.28
C THR A 44 1.73 -13.75 4.37
N ALA A 45 1.14 -14.75 3.72
CA ALA A 45 -0.31 -14.94 3.72
C ALA A 45 -0.86 -15.12 5.15
N GLU A 46 -0.08 -15.76 6.03
CA GLU A 46 -0.42 -16.00 7.43
C GLU A 46 -0.54 -14.71 8.24
N VAL A 47 0.18 -13.65 7.86
CA VAL A 47 0.12 -12.35 8.53
C VAL A 47 -0.92 -11.44 7.87
N ASP A 48 -0.94 -11.37 6.54
CA ASP A 48 -1.78 -10.43 5.81
C ASP A 48 -3.26 -10.82 5.83
N VAL A 49 -3.60 -12.11 5.74
CA VAL A 49 -5.01 -12.55 5.69
C VAL A 49 -5.76 -12.19 6.99
N PRO A 50 -5.27 -12.53 8.20
CA PRO A 50 -5.95 -12.11 9.43
C PRO A 50 -6.02 -10.59 9.58
N ALA A 51 -4.97 -9.87 9.18
CA ALA A 51 -4.94 -8.41 9.29
C ALA A 51 -5.98 -7.74 8.39
N MET A 52 -6.16 -8.22 7.15
CA MET A 52 -7.20 -7.74 6.23
C MET A 52 -8.60 -8.04 6.76
N MET A 53 -8.82 -9.22 7.34
CA MET A 53 -10.12 -9.59 7.93
C MET A 53 -10.48 -8.75 9.17
N ALA A 54 -9.48 -8.21 9.87
CA ALA A 54 -9.66 -7.29 10.99
C ALA A 54 -9.87 -5.82 10.56
N GLY A 55 -9.93 -5.52 9.25
CA GLY A 55 -10.04 -4.14 8.74
C GLY A 55 -8.73 -3.35 8.80
N GLY A 56 -7.60 -4.06 8.85
CA GLY A 56 -6.24 -3.54 8.86
C GLY A 56 -5.58 -3.53 7.50
#